data_AF-A0A4Z1KBH1-F1
#
_entry.id   AF-A0A4Z1KBH1-F1
#
_cell.length_a   1.000
_cell.length_b   1.000
_cell.length_c   1.000
_cell.angle_alpha   90.00
_cell.angle_beta   90.00
_cell.angle_gamma   90.00
#
_symmetry.space_group_name_H-M   'P 1'
#
loop_
_entity.id
_entity.type
_entity.pdbx_description
1 polymer ?
#
loop_
_entity_poly.entity_id
_entity_poly.type
_entity_poly.pdbx_seq_one_letter_code
_entity_poly.pdbx_strand_id
1 'polypeptide(L)'
;MLMINPQKQGCPVAPGHFFLFGHLLLLGKMSRRLPKDDHYQYMLGEIYRDYFESTGVYYLDLWLMTGLFMCIHSPTTAISVTQTNTLITARKVDLLPRFFKPIAGGPYLFDMPEESWRPWRAVFNKAFNNEHFQKLVPGMVKQIEVYKDISRNTESHAQRGYNVLADSMISQIRWHEPAAAINPSAA
;
A
#
# COMPACT_ATOMS: atom_id res chain seq x y z
N MET A 1 15.64 -11.85 19.92
CA MET A 1 15.34 -12.19 18.51
C MET A 1 13.83 -12.31 18.38
N LEU A 2 13.19 -11.42 17.61
CA LEU A 2 11.75 -11.19 17.62
C LEU A 2 10.92 -12.44 17.22
N MET A 3 11.54 -13.37 16.49
CA MET A 3 10.88 -14.59 15.98
C MET A 3 10.97 -15.83 16.85
N ILE A 4 11.83 -15.85 17.88
CA ILE A 4 11.99 -17.03 18.73
C ILE A 4 10.68 -17.33 19.48
N ASN A 5 9.93 -16.32 19.89
CA ASN A 5 8.70 -16.50 20.67
C ASN A 5 7.50 -16.94 19.81
N PRO A 6 7.18 -16.30 18.68
CA PRO A 6 6.08 -16.73 17.81
C PRO A 6 6.26 -18.14 17.25
N GLN A 7 7.49 -18.51 16.85
CA GLN A 7 7.77 -19.87 16.36
C GLN A 7 7.57 -20.92 17.44
N LYS A 8 7.99 -20.64 18.69
CA LYS A 8 7.76 -21.53 19.84
C LYS A 8 6.29 -21.65 20.23
N GLN A 9 5.47 -20.67 19.89
CA GLN A 9 4.03 -20.65 20.16
C GLN A 9 3.20 -21.32 19.05
N GLY A 10 3.84 -21.87 18.01
CA GLY A 10 3.15 -22.49 16.88
C GLY A 10 2.42 -21.50 15.99
N CYS A 11 2.80 -20.21 16.02
CA CYS A 11 2.22 -19.21 15.13
C CYS A 11 2.62 -19.47 13.67
N PRO A 12 1.77 -19.10 12.70
CA PRO A 12 2.09 -19.21 11.27
C PRO A 12 3.22 -18.24 10.91
N VAL A 13 4.43 -18.76 10.75
CA VAL A 13 5.64 -17.99 10.48
C VAL A 13 6.14 -18.37 9.10
N ALA A 14 6.49 -17.36 8.28
CA ALA A 14 7.06 -17.58 6.96
C ALA A 14 8.30 -18.50 7.01
N PRO A 15 8.53 -19.33 5.98
CA PRO A 15 9.65 -20.26 5.97
C PRO A 15 10.98 -19.55 5.68
N GLY A 16 12.08 -20.19 6.04
CA GLY A 16 13.42 -19.72 5.64
C GLY A 16 13.90 -18.48 6.39
N HIS A 17 13.49 -18.29 7.65
CA HIS A 17 14.08 -17.30 8.54
C HIS A 17 15.58 -17.54 8.70
N PHE A 18 16.38 -16.52 8.45
CA PHE A 18 17.82 -16.53 8.65
C PHE A 18 18.21 -15.54 9.75
N PHE A 19 19.18 -15.90 10.59
CA PHE A 19 19.58 -15.09 11.75
C PHE A 19 19.89 -13.63 11.37
N LEU A 20 20.73 -13.42 10.34
CA LEU A 20 21.17 -12.08 9.96
C LEU A 20 20.17 -11.33 9.06
N PHE A 21 19.38 -12.05 8.26
CA PHE A 21 18.56 -11.45 7.20
C PHE A 21 17.05 -11.54 7.46
N GLY A 22 16.62 -12.20 8.53
CA GLY A 22 15.22 -12.55 8.72
C GLY A 22 14.68 -13.29 7.50
N HIS A 23 13.63 -12.76 6.89
CA HIS A 23 13.01 -13.29 5.66
C HIS A 23 13.36 -12.49 4.40
N LEU A 24 14.38 -11.63 4.44
CA LEU A 24 14.79 -10.87 3.24
C LEU A 24 15.20 -11.79 2.07
N LEU A 25 15.79 -12.95 2.37
CA LEU A 25 16.12 -13.95 1.34
C LEU A 25 14.87 -14.58 0.73
N LEU A 26 13.80 -14.76 1.52
CA LEU A 26 12.51 -15.22 1.01
C LEU A 26 11.91 -14.17 0.07
N LEU A 27 11.90 -12.89 0.48
CA LEU A 27 11.46 -11.80 -0.40
C LEU A 27 12.27 -11.74 -1.69
N GLY A 28 13.59 -11.87 -1.62
CA GLY A 28 14.45 -11.91 -2.81
C GLY A 28 14.19 -13.10 -3.75
N LYS A 29 13.64 -14.21 -3.25
CA LYS A 29 13.15 -15.32 -4.10
C LYS A 29 11.81 -14.97 -4.73
N MET A 30 10.88 -14.40 -3.97
CA MET A 30 9.55 -14.02 -4.45
C MET A 30 9.62 -12.90 -5.48
N SER A 31 10.52 -11.93 -5.30
CA SER A 31 10.75 -10.84 -6.25
C SER A 31 11.12 -11.33 -7.66
N ARG A 32 11.80 -12.48 -7.79
CA ARG A 32 12.19 -13.03 -9.10
C ARG A 32 11.03 -13.67 -9.86
N ARG A 33 9.91 -13.95 -9.18
CA ARG A 33 8.68 -14.47 -9.80
C ARG A 33 7.80 -13.37 -10.36
N LEU A 34 7.97 -12.15 -9.86
CA LEU A 34 7.16 -11.02 -10.30
C LEU A 34 7.72 -10.44 -11.60
N PRO A 35 6.86 -9.93 -12.49
CA PRO A 35 7.26 -9.05 -13.57
C PRO A 35 8.23 -7.95 -13.12
N LYS A 36 9.07 -7.52 -14.05
CA LYS A 36 9.99 -6.40 -13.83
C LYS A 36 9.17 -5.15 -13.49
N ASP A 37 9.62 -4.40 -12.48
CA ASP A 37 9.01 -3.14 -12.01
C ASP A 37 7.67 -3.29 -11.25
N ASP A 38 7.30 -4.52 -10.85
CA ASP A 38 6.15 -4.76 -9.99
C ASP A 38 6.32 -4.21 -8.57
N HIS A 39 5.22 -3.77 -7.98
CA HIS A 39 5.20 -3.28 -6.61
C HIS A 39 5.53 -4.40 -5.61
N TYR A 40 6.48 -4.14 -4.71
CA TYR A 40 6.99 -5.14 -3.76
C TYR A 40 5.93 -5.82 -2.88
N GLN A 41 4.77 -5.17 -2.69
CA GLN A 41 3.64 -5.74 -1.94
C GLN A 41 3.09 -7.03 -2.54
N TYR A 42 3.22 -7.24 -3.86
CA TYR A 42 2.78 -8.48 -4.50
C TYR A 42 3.54 -9.71 -3.99
N MET A 43 4.79 -9.54 -3.54
CA MET A 43 5.56 -10.63 -2.92
C MET A 43 4.86 -11.20 -1.68
N LEU A 44 4.18 -10.35 -0.90
CA LEU A 44 3.44 -10.79 0.29
C LEU A 44 2.23 -11.64 -0.08
N GLY A 45 1.58 -11.33 -1.21
CA GLY A 45 0.51 -12.14 -1.79
C GLY A 45 1.00 -13.50 -2.29
N GLU A 46 2.18 -13.56 -2.91
CA GLU A 46 2.78 -14.83 -3.34
C GLU A 46 3.14 -15.73 -2.17
N ILE A 47 3.73 -15.19 -1.09
CA ILE A 47 4.02 -15.95 0.14
C ILE A 47 2.72 -16.51 0.75
N TYR A 48 1.65 -15.71 0.75
CA TYR A 48 0.35 -16.14 1.24
C TYR A 48 -0.18 -17.33 0.44
N ARG A 49 -0.19 -17.23 -0.90
CA ARG A 49 -0.67 -18.29 -1.80
C ARG A 49 0.11 -19.59 -1.64
N ASP A 50 1.43 -19.50 -1.49
CA ASP A 50 2.28 -20.69 -1.41
C ASP A 50 2.14 -21.44 -0.08
N TYR A 51 1.95 -20.73 1.04
CA TYR A 51 2.17 -21.30 2.39
C TYR A 51 1.02 -21.11 3.38
N PHE A 52 0.16 -20.10 3.19
CA PHE A 52 -0.75 -19.63 4.24
C PHE A 52 -2.19 -19.44 3.79
N GLU A 53 -2.58 -19.96 2.62
CA GLU A 53 -3.95 -19.87 2.11
C GLU A 53 -4.98 -20.39 3.12
N SER A 54 -4.65 -21.50 3.80
CA SER A 54 -5.49 -22.12 4.84
C SER A 54 -5.58 -21.32 6.15
N THR A 55 -4.58 -20.50 6.46
CA THR A 55 -4.47 -19.81 7.76
C THR A 55 -4.96 -18.36 7.68
N GLY A 56 -4.78 -17.69 6.53
CA GLY A 56 -5.23 -16.31 6.34
C GLY A 56 -4.37 -15.23 7.01
N VAL A 57 -3.36 -15.61 7.78
CA VAL A 57 -2.41 -14.71 8.45
C VAL A 57 -1.05 -15.39 8.58
N TYR A 58 0.03 -14.62 8.50
CA TYR A 58 1.37 -15.10 8.79
C TYR A 58 2.29 -13.98 9.29
N TYR A 59 3.38 -14.38 9.95
CA TYR A 59 4.41 -13.49 10.42
C TYR A 59 5.63 -13.49 9.49
N LEU A 60 6.15 -12.30 9.23
CA LEU A 60 7.32 -12.06 8.39
C LEU A 60 8.29 -11.13 9.11
N ASP A 61 9.48 -11.63 9.41
CA ASP A 61 10.55 -10.84 10.03
C ASP A 61 11.45 -10.18 9.00
N LEU A 62 11.42 -8.85 8.96
CA LEU A 62 12.27 -7.99 8.13
C LEU A 62 13.11 -7.06 9.03
N TRP A 63 13.63 -7.57 10.16
CA TRP A 63 14.28 -6.76 11.19
C TRP A 63 15.43 -5.85 10.72
N LEU A 64 16.13 -6.21 9.64
CA LEU A 64 17.18 -5.35 9.06
C LEU A 64 16.61 -4.11 8.35
N MET A 65 15.35 -4.15 7.91
CA MET A 65 14.68 -3.03 7.23
C MET A 65 13.66 -2.32 8.11
N THR A 66 12.66 -3.05 8.61
CA THR A 66 11.43 -2.46 9.13
C THR A 66 10.88 -3.16 10.37
N GLY A 67 11.38 -4.36 10.71
CA GLY A 67 10.94 -5.10 11.90
C GLY A 67 10.05 -6.30 11.57
N LEU A 68 9.22 -6.69 12.54
CA LEU A 68 8.29 -7.81 12.43
C LEU A 68 6.97 -7.36 11.81
N PHE A 69 6.54 -8.06 10.77
CA PHE A 69 5.27 -7.87 10.08
C PHE A 69 4.33 -9.01 10.43
N MET A 70 3.06 -8.65 10.63
CA MET A 70 1.94 -9.57 10.57
C MET A 70 1.19 -9.27 9.27
N CYS A 71 1.27 -10.19 8.32
CA CYS A 71 0.59 -10.08 7.04
C CYS A 71 -0.80 -10.72 7.16
N ILE A 72 -1.85 -9.92 6.99
CA ILE A 72 -3.24 -10.34 7.15
C ILE A 72 -3.89 -10.39 5.78
N HIS A 73 -4.37 -11.57 5.39
CA HIS A 73 -5.09 -11.82 4.14
C HIS A 73 -6.54 -12.24 4.38
N SER A 74 -6.88 -12.70 5.59
CA SER A 74 -8.25 -13.02 5.98
C SER A 74 -9.10 -11.76 6.21
N PRO A 75 -10.26 -11.63 5.54
CA PRO A 75 -11.18 -10.50 5.78
C PRO A 75 -11.66 -10.40 7.23
N THR A 76 -11.93 -11.55 7.88
CA THR A 76 -12.42 -11.58 9.27
C THR A 76 -11.37 -11.06 10.25
N THR A 77 -10.12 -11.47 10.06
CA THR A 77 -8.98 -10.99 10.86
C THR A 77 -8.71 -9.51 10.58
N ALA A 78 -8.79 -9.08 9.32
CA ALA A 78 -8.59 -7.68 8.94
C ALA A 78 -9.61 -6.76 9.62
N ILE A 79 -10.90 -7.14 9.66
CA ILE A 79 -11.95 -6.39 10.37
C ILE A 79 -11.64 -6.33 11.87
N SER A 80 -11.28 -7.47 12.47
CA SER A 80 -10.95 -7.53 13.90
C SER A 80 -9.83 -6.57 14.28
N VAL A 81 -8.76 -6.53 13.47
CA VAL A 81 -7.57 -5.70 13.71
C VAL A 81 -7.81 -4.22 13.40
N THR A 82 -8.59 -3.90 12.38
CA THR A 82 -8.76 -2.50 11.91
C THR A 82 -9.95 -1.78 12.53
N GLN A 83 -11.03 -2.50 12.86
CA GLN A 83 -12.30 -1.89 13.28
C GLN A 83 -12.72 -2.28 14.69
N THR A 84 -12.50 -3.54 15.10
CA THR A 84 -13.03 -4.05 16.38
C THR A 84 -12.08 -3.79 17.54
N ASN A 85 -10.77 -3.93 17.34
CA ASN A 85 -9.78 -3.80 18.41
C ASN A 85 -9.14 -2.40 18.46
N THR A 86 -9.70 -1.53 19.29
CA THR A 86 -9.23 -0.14 19.43
C THR A 86 -7.80 -0.02 19.92
N LEU A 87 -7.31 -0.97 20.74
CA LEU A 87 -5.92 -0.96 21.22
C LEU A 87 -4.92 -1.16 20.08
N ILE A 88 -5.29 -1.96 19.07
CA ILE A 88 -4.45 -2.16 17.88
C ILE A 88 -4.62 -1.00 16.91
N THR A 89 -5.85 -0.58 16.62
CA THR A 89 -6.14 0.49 15.65
C THR A 89 -5.55 1.84 16.05
N ALA A 90 -5.57 2.17 17.35
CA ALA A 90 -5.04 3.43 17.87
C ALA A 90 -3.51 3.46 17.88
N ARG A 91 -2.86 2.29 17.97
CA ARG A 91 -1.41 2.20 18.04
C ARG A 91 -0.79 2.34 16.65
N LYS A 92 -0.04 3.42 16.45
CA LYS A 92 0.83 3.59 15.27
C LYS A 92 2.13 2.82 15.47
N VAL A 93 2.74 2.38 14.37
CA VAL A 93 4.05 1.70 14.43
C VAL A 93 5.13 2.72 14.77
N ASP A 94 6.01 2.37 15.71
CA ASP A 94 7.04 3.27 16.26
C ASP A 94 8.05 3.77 15.21
N LEU A 95 8.11 3.10 14.05
CA LEU A 95 8.93 3.50 12.91
C LEU A 95 8.33 4.67 12.11
N LEU A 96 7.00 4.86 12.13
CA LEU A 96 6.33 5.89 11.33
C LEU A 96 6.88 7.30 11.58
N PRO A 97 7.05 7.77 12.84
CA PRO A 97 7.60 9.09 13.10
C PRO A 97 9.00 9.29 12.51
N ARG A 98 9.84 8.25 12.56
CA ARG A 98 11.19 8.30 11.97
C ARG A 98 11.14 8.38 10.45
N PHE A 99 10.19 7.68 9.84
CA PHE A 99 10.01 7.64 8.40
C PHE A 99 9.46 8.96 7.83
N PHE A 100 8.48 9.58 8.50
CA PHE A 100 7.83 10.80 8.02
C PHE A 100 8.57 12.08 8.40
N LYS A 101 9.39 12.07 9.46
CA LYS A 101 10.19 13.22 9.89
C LYS A 101 10.97 13.91 8.77
N PRO A 102 11.74 13.20 7.92
CA PRO A 102 12.48 13.85 6.83
C PRO A 102 11.61 14.31 5.66
N ILE A 103 10.42 13.74 5.47
CA ILE A 103 9.56 14.01 4.31
C ILE A 103 8.74 15.28 4.53
N ALA A 104 8.08 15.36 5.67
CA ALA A 104 7.15 16.44 5.93
C ALA A 104 7.57 17.27 7.15
N GLY A 105 8.32 16.75 8.12
CA GLY A 105 8.56 17.37 9.45
C GLY A 105 7.86 16.58 10.57
N GLY A 106 7.33 17.19 11.62
CA GLY A 106 6.48 16.43 12.54
C GLY A 106 6.08 17.18 13.80
N PRO A 107 5.04 16.69 14.51
CA PRO A 107 4.24 15.48 14.25
C PRO A 107 3.09 15.65 13.22
N TYR A 108 2.60 14.55 12.63
CA TYR A 108 1.54 14.47 11.60
C TYR A 108 0.33 13.63 11.98
N LEU A 109 -0.79 13.84 11.29
CA LEU A 109 -2.01 13.05 11.50
C LEU A 109 -1.80 11.53 11.27
N PHE A 110 -0.73 11.13 10.57
CA PHE A 110 -0.42 9.73 10.30
C PHE A 110 0.40 9.03 11.39
N ASP A 111 1.19 9.78 12.17
CA ASP A 111 2.17 9.25 13.12
C ASP A 111 1.95 9.77 14.56
N MET A 112 1.04 10.72 14.76
CA MET A 112 0.65 11.23 16.08
C MET A 112 0.09 10.11 16.99
N PRO A 113 0.41 10.14 18.30
CA PRO A 113 -0.29 9.37 19.31
C PRO A 113 -1.79 9.71 19.33
N GLU A 114 -2.62 8.76 19.77
CA GLU A 114 -4.09 8.88 19.72
C GLU A 114 -4.62 10.18 20.36
N GLU A 115 -4.07 10.56 21.52
CA GLU A 115 -4.46 11.75 22.27
C GLU A 115 -4.32 13.03 21.44
N SER A 116 -3.18 13.18 20.75
CA SER A 116 -2.94 14.32 19.85
C SER A 116 -3.69 14.17 18.53
N TRP A 117 -3.81 12.95 18.00
CA TRP A 117 -4.46 12.66 16.73
C TRP A 117 -5.94 13.02 16.73
N ARG A 118 -6.68 12.69 17.80
CA ARG A 118 -8.15 12.83 17.87
C ARG A 118 -8.65 14.26 17.59
N PRO A 119 -8.15 15.33 18.24
CA PRO A 119 -8.60 16.70 17.94
C PRO A 119 -8.25 17.12 16.51
N TRP A 120 -7.04 16.80 16.03
CA TRP A 120 -6.62 17.13 14.67
C TRP A 120 -7.43 16.38 13.62
N ARG A 121 -7.80 15.13 13.89
CA ARG A 121 -8.68 14.34 13.01
C ARG A 121 -10.06 14.96 12.91
N ALA A 122 -10.60 15.49 14.02
CA ALA A 122 -11.89 16.17 14.03
C ALA A 122 -11.86 17.46 13.21
N VAL A 123 -10.78 18.24 13.28
CA VAL A 123 -10.58 19.42 12.43
C VAL A 123 -10.46 19.02 10.96
N PHE A 124 -9.60 18.03 10.65
CA PHE A 124 -9.40 17.52 9.29
C PHE A 124 -10.71 17.03 8.66
N ASN A 125 -11.56 16.32 9.42
CA ASN A 125 -12.86 15.82 8.94
C ASN A 125 -13.78 16.94 8.40
N LYS A 126 -13.69 18.16 8.93
CA LYS A 126 -14.52 19.28 8.46
C LYS A 126 -14.18 19.67 7.02
N ALA A 127 -12.93 19.52 6.60
CA ALA A 127 -12.51 19.76 5.22
C ALA A 127 -13.12 18.75 4.23
N PHE A 128 -13.59 17.59 4.71
CA PHE A 128 -14.25 16.56 3.91
C PHE A 128 -15.78 16.55 4.15
N ASN A 129 -16.35 17.66 4.62
CA ASN A 129 -17.80 17.82 4.64
C ASN A 129 -18.33 17.82 3.20
N ASN A 130 -19.43 17.10 2.96
CA ASN A 130 -20.06 16.97 1.64
C ASN A 130 -20.34 18.34 0.98
N GLU A 131 -20.92 19.29 1.71
CA GLU A 131 -21.24 20.62 1.17
C GLU A 131 -19.97 21.39 0.75
N HIS A 132 -18.90 21.30 1.54
CA HIS A 132 -17.62 21.91 1.18
C HIS A 132 -16.99 21.20 -0.02
N PHE A 133 -17.02 19.86 -0.04
CA PHE A 133 -16.47 19.06 -1.11
C PHE A 133 -17.13 19.36 -2.46
N GLN A 134 -18.47 19.45 -2.50
CA GLN A 134 -19.21 19.79 -3.73
C GLN A 134 -18.82 21.17 -4.29
N LYS A 135 -18.47 22.13 -3.44
CA LYS A 135 -17.98 23.46 -3.87
C LYS A 135 -16.61 23.39 -4.55
N LEU A 136 -15.78 22.37 -4.24
CA LEU A 136 -14.47 22.18 -4.84
C LEU A 136 -14.53 21.48 -6.21
N VAL A 137 -15.58 20.68 -6.45
CA VAL A 137 -15.71 19.86 -7.67
C VAL A 137 -15.55 20.66 -8.96
N PRO A 138 -16.20 21.84 -9.15
CA PRO A 138 -16.01 22.62 -10.38
C PRO A 138 -14.55 23.03 -10.61
N GLY A 139 -13.82 23.36 -9.54
CA GLY A 139 -12.40 23.69 -9.60
C GLY A 139 -11.55 22.48 -10.00
N MET A 140 -11.85 21.30 -9.45
CA MET A 140 -11.18 20.05 -9.84
C MET A 140 -11.40 19.71 -11.31
N VAL A 141 -12.64 19.84 -11.81
CA VAL A 141 -12.97 19.61 -13.23
C VAL A 141 -12.15 20.54 -14.13
N LYS A 142 -12.06 21.82 -13.79
CA LYS A 142 -11.24 22.79 -14.52
C LYS A 142 -9.76 22.39 -14.55
N GLN A 143 -9.19 21.94 -13.44
CA GLN A 143 -7.79 21.48 -13.42
C GLN A 143 -7.58 20.23 -14.27
N ILE A 144 -8.55 19.31 -14.28
CA ILE A 144 -8.53 18.13 -15.14
C ILE A 144 -8.59 18.52 -16.62
N GLU A 145 -9.42 19.50 -16.99
CA GLU A 145 -9.49 20.02 -18.37
C GLU A 145 -8.15 20.61 -18.80
N VAL A 146 -7.53 21.44 -17.96
CA VAL A 146 -6.19 22.00 -18.24
C VAL A 146 -5.15 20.89 -18.39
N TYR A 147 -5.14 19.90 -17.50
CA TYR A 147 -4.21 18.77 -17.58
C TYR A 147 -4.42 17.94 -18.85
N LYS A 148 -5.68 17.69 -19.23
CA LYS A 148 -6.06 17.01 -20.47
C LYS A 148 -5.56 17.78 -21.68
N ASP A 149 -5.75 19.09 -21.74
CA ASP A 149 -5.31 19.90 -22.87
C ASP A 149 -3.78 19.97 -22.98
N ILE A 150 -3.08 20.11 -21.85
CA ILE A 150 -1.60 20.02 -21.81
C ILE A 150 -1.15 18.65 -22.31
N SER A 151 -1.77 17.57 -21.84
CA SER A 151 -1.42 16.21 -22.23
C SER A 151 -1.58 16.02 -23.74
N ARG A 152 -2.74 16.38 -24.32
CA ARG A 152 -3.00 16.29 -25.77
C ARG A 152 -2.03 17.12 -26.61
N ASN A 153 -1.72 18.34 -26.16
CA ASN A 153 -0.77 19.21 -26.86
C ASN A 153 0.68 18.69 -26.75
N THR A 154 1.01 18.01 -25.65
CA THR A 154 2.32 17.39 -25.44
C THR A 154 2.44 16.05 -26.16
N GLU A 155 1.36 15.29 -26.35
CA GLU A 155 1.32 14.05 -27.14
C GLU A 155 1.76 14.28 -28.58
N SER A 156 1.47 15.46 -29.16
CA SER A 156 2.01 15.89 -30.46
C SER A 156 3.55 15.96 -30.52
N HIS A 157 4.23 15.97 -29.37
CA HIS A 157 5.70 16.00 -29.28
C HIS A 157 6.31 14.82 -28.49
N ALA A 158 5.56 14.16 -27.60
CA ALA A 158 6.04 13.14 -26.68
C ALA A 158 5.65 11.69 -27.07
N GLN A 159 4.56 11.48 -27.82
CA GLN A 159 4.19 10.14 -28.32
C GLN A 159 4.97 9.79 -29.60
N ARG A 160 6.30 9.78 -29.53
CA ARG A 160 7.14 9.08 -30.52
C ARG A 160 7.59 7.70 -30.05
N GLY A 161 7.08 7.20 -28.92
CA GLY A 161 7.44 5.88 -28.39
C GLY A 161 6.48 5.37 -27.31
N TYR A 162 6.58 4.07 -27.04
CA TYR A 162 5.77 3.30 -26.10
C TYR A 162 5.78 3.90 -24.68
N ASN A 163 4.60 4.19 -24.11
CA ASN A 163 4.44 4.79 -22.79
C ASN A 163 4.15 3.71 -21.74
N VAL A 164 5.18 3.36 -20.96
CA VAL A 164 5.14 2.33 -19.90
C VAL A 164 4.12 2.67 -18.80
N LEU A 165 3.92 3.96 -18.49
CA LEU A 165 2.96 4.38 -17.48
C LEU A 165 1.52 4.18 -17.97
N ALA A 166 1.24 4.56 -19.21
CA ALA A 166 -0.07 4.33 -19.83
C ALA A 166 -0.35 2.83 -19.94
N ASP A 167 0.64 2.02 -20.36
CA ASP A 167 0.46 0.58 -20.45
C ASP A 167 0.27 -0.09 -19.07
N SER A 168 0.95 0.40 -18.03
CA SER A 168 0.76 -0.06 -16.64
C SER A 168 -0.60 0.33 -16.07
N MET A 169 -1.15 1.50 -16.43
CA MET A 169 -2.51 1.87 -16.02
C MET A 169 -3.55 1.02 -16.74
N ILE A 170 -3.35 0.76 -18.04
CA ILE A 170 -4.23 -0.11 -18.84
C ILE A 170 -4.09 -1.58 -18.40
N SER A 171 -2.91 -2.02 -17.95
CA SER A 171 -2.72 -3.39 -17.46
C SER A 171 -3.58 -3.65 -16.22
N GLN A 172 -3.68 -2.70 -15.29
CA GLN A 172 -4.57 -2.83 -14.13
C GLN A 172 -6.04 -2.97 -14.54
N ILE A 173 -6.49 -2.25 -15.56
CA ILE A 173 -7.85 -2.39 -16.10
C ILE A 173 -8.04 -3.77 -16.74
N ARG A 174 -7.06 -4.25 -17.53
CA ARG A 174 -7.10 -5.60 -18.15
C ARG A 174 -7.16 -6.73 -17.12
N TRP A 175 -6.54 -6.57 -15.95
CA TRP A 175 -6.64 -7.53 -14.85
C TRP A 175 -8.06 -7.59 -14.27
N HIS A 176 -8.81 -6.50 -14.29
CA HIS A 176 -10.17 -6.43 -13.75
C HIS A 176 -11.25 -6.75 -14.80
N GLU A 177 -11.04 -6.38 -16.07
CA GLU A 177 -11.97 -6.61 -17.18
C GLU A 177 -11.23 -7.09 -18.44
N PRO A 178 -11.02 -8.42 -18.58
CA PRO A 178 -10.22 -8.97 -19.68
C PRO A 178 -10.83 -8.75 -21.08
N ALA A 179 -12.11 -8.37 -21.17
CA ALA A 179 -12.82 -8.12 -22.43
C ALA A 179 -12.82 -6.63 -22.85
N ALA A 180 -12.27 -5.72 -22.04
CA ALA A 180 -12.23 -4.30 -22.36
C ALA A 180 -11.12 -4.00 -23.39
N ALA A 181 -11.44 -4.13 -24.67
CA ALA A 181 -10.56 -3.69 -25.76
C ALA A 181 -10.56 -2.15 -25.82
N ILE A 182 -9.61 -1.52 -25.14
CA ILE A 182 -9.39 -0.07 -25.27
C ILE A 182 -8.32 0.13 -26.34
N ASN A 183 -8.72 0.68 -27.49
CA ASN A 183 -7.78 1.10 -28.52
C ASN A 183 -7.24 2.50 -28.18
N PRO A 184 -5.96 2.64 -27.79
CA PRO A 184 -5.40 3.94 -27.40
C PRO A 184 -5.25 4.92 -28.58
N SER A 185 -5.51 4.51 -29.82
CA SER A 185 -5.43 5.37 -31.01
C SER A 185 -6.79 5.76 -31.60
N ALA A 186 -7.90 5.52 -30.89
CA ALA A 186 -9.25 5.80 -31.39
C ALA A 186 -9.80 7.20 -30.99
N ALA A 187 -8.93 8.15 -30.63
CA ALA A 187 -9.31 9.53 -30.35
C ALA A 187 -8.45 10.51 -31.16
#